data_AF-A0A533Z5M5-F1
#
_entry.id   AF-A0A533Z5M5-F1
#
_cell.length_a   1.000
_cell.length_b   1.000
_cell.length_c   1.000
_cell.angle_alpha   90.00
_cell.angle_beta   90.00
_cell.angle_gamma   90.00
#
_symmetry.space_group_name_H-M   'P 1'
#
loop_
_entity.id
_entity.type
_entity.pdbx_description
1 polymer ?
#
loop_
_entity_poly.entity_id
_entity_poly.type
_entity_poly.pdbx_seq_one_letter_code
_entity_poly.pdbx_strand_id
1 'polypeptide(L)'
;MASAEQAGKRQFINFCFFKVDPAWRRLPEEERSRGKQEFIRVVEEYAGKVIVIPYTTVGIRGDCDFMLWRIGYELELFQEMMSKLLATALGKYLAVPYSYLSLTKRSIYVDHHVHEGQESKRLHIVPGKSKYIFVYPFVKTRSWYLLTKAA
;
A
#
# COMPACT_ATOMS: atom_id res chain seq x y z
N MET A 1 -15.01 5.84 35.60
CA MET A 1 -14.57 4.76 34.68
C MET A 1 -14.56 5.35 33.28
N ALA A 2 -13.39 5.40 32.63
CA ALA A 2 -13.29 5.93 31.27
C ALA A 2 -14.14 5.06 30.34
N SER A 3 -15.11 5.68 29.68
CA SER A 3 -15.89 5.07 28.60
C SER A 3 -14.94 4.38 27.63
N ALA A 4 -15.15 3.09 27.38
CA ALA A 4 -14.42 2.36 26.35
C ALA A 4 -14.73 3.01 25.00
N GLU A 5 -13.83 3.90 24.56
CA GLU A 5 -13.91 4.56 23.27
C GLU A 5 -14.07 3.48 22.20
N GLN A 6 -15.21 3.48 21.51
CA GLN A 6 -15.56 2.47 20.52
C GLN A 6 -14.46 2.46 19.46
N ALA A 7 -13.60 1.44 19.49
CA ALA A 7 -12.40 1.39 18.67
C ALA A 7 -12.82 1.32 17.19
N GLY A 8 -12.79 2.46 16.49
CA GLY A 8 -13.13 2.52 15.07
C GLY A 8 -12.31 1.50 14.28
N LYS A 9 -12.96 0.86 13.28
CA LYS A 9 -12.34 -0.18 12.45
C LYS A 9 -11.06 0.38 11.81
N ARG A 10 -9.91 -0.24 12.11
CA ARG A 10 -8.62 0.17 11.56
C ARG A 10 -8.45 -0.40 10.17
N GLN A 11 -7.75 0.33 9.31
CA GLN A 11 -7.40 -0.13 7.98
C GLN A 11 -5.97 -0.63 7.95
N PHE A 12 -5.78 -1.78 7.31
CA PHE A 12 -4.49 -2.21 6.84
C PHE A 12 -4.14 -1.41 5.59
N ILE A 13 -2.88 -0.98 5.51
CA ILE A 13 -2.31 -0.30 4.36
C ILE A 13 -1.09 -1.07 3.92
N ASN A 14 -1.01 -1.36 2.63
CA ASN A 14 0.14 -1.99 2.03
C ASN A 14 0.66 -1.21 0.84
N PHE A 15 1.98 -1.00 0.80
CA PHE A 15 2.70 -0.45 -0.34
C PHE A 15 3.51 -1.59 -0.96
N CYS A 16 2.97 -2.20 -2.02
CA CYS A 16 3.59 -3.33 -2.70
C CYS A 16 4.29 -2.86 -3.98
N PHE A 17 5.61 -3.05 -4.07
CA PHE A 17 6.41 -2.65 -5.22
C PHE A 17 6.74 -3.86 -6.07
N PHE A 18 6.70 -3.67 -7.39
CA PHE A 18 6.92 -4.73 -8.37
C PHE A 18 8.03 -4.34 -9.32
N LYS A 19 8.89 -5.30 -9.65
CA LYS A 19 9.89 -5.20 -10.72
C LYS A 19 9.52 -6.19 -11.82
N VAL A 20 9.48 -5.72 -13.06
CA VAL A 20 9.19 -6.55 -14.22
C VAL A 20 10.49 -7.13 -14.76
N ASP A 21 10.56 -8.45 -14.88
CA ASP A 21 11.66 -9.15 -15.54
C ASP A 21 11.83 -8.64 -16.97
N PRO A 22 13.05 -8.26 -17.42
CA PRO A 22 13.29 -7.84 -18.80
C PRO A 22 12.82 -8.83 -19.88
N ALA A 23 12.75 -10.13 -19.58
CA ALA A 23 12.21 -11.17 -20.46
C ALA A 23 10.75 -10.90 -20.85
N TRP A 24 9.94 -10.34 -19.95
CA TRP A 24 8.56 -9.95 -20.25
C TRP A 24 8.48 -9.05 -21.47
N ARG A 25 9.36 -8.04 -21.58
CA ARG A 25 9.35 -7.05 -22.67
C ARG A 25 9.69 -7.65 -24.03
N ARG A 26 10.31 -8.84 -24.06
CA ARG A 26 10.70 -9.55 -25.28
C ARG A 26 9.61 -10.51 -25.79
N LEU A 27 8.55 -10.73 -25.02
CA LEU A 27 7.42 -11.55 -25.45
C LEU A 27 6.62 -10.87 -26.57
N PRO A 28 5.91 -11.66 -27.42
CA PRO A 28 4.97 -11.14 -28.39
C PRO A 28 3.97 -10.15 -27.78
N GLU A 29 3.58 -9.11 -28.52
CA GLU A 29 2.64 -8.08 -28.02
C GLU A 29 1.30 -8.68 -27.61
N GLU A 30 0.83 -9.71 -28.31
CA GLU A 30 -0.42 -10.41 -27.97
C GLU A 30 -0.33 -11.06 -26.59
N GLU A 31 0.77 -11.78 -26.29
CA GLU A 31 0.99 -12.39 -24.98
C GLU A 31 1.09 -11.34 -23.87
N ARG A 32 1.83 -10.25 -24.14
CA ARG A 32 1.95 -9.13 -23.19
C ARG A 32 0.59 -8.48 -22.93
N SER A 33 -0.20 -8.28 -23.97
CA SER A 33 -1.54 -7.70 -23.88
C SER A 33 -2.48 -8.59 -23.10
N ARG A 34 -2.50 -9.90 -23.37
CA ARG A 34 -3.29 -10.88 -22.61
C ARG A 34 -2.91 -10.88 -21.13
N GLY A 35 -1.61 -10.95 -20.81
CA GLY A 35 -1.17 -11.01 -19.41
C GLY A 35 -1.39 -9.70 -18.64
N LYS A 36 -1.28 -8.53 -19.29
CA LYS A 36 -1.72 -7.25 -18.71
C LYS A 36 -3.21 -7.29 -18.36
N GLN A 37 -4.05 -7.79 -19.27
CA GLN A 37 -5.50 -7.87 -19.05
C GLN A 37 -5.87 -8.87 -17.95
N GLU A 38 -5.18 -10.02 -17.86
CA GLU A 38 -5.34 -10.95 -16.72
C GLU A 38 -5.03 -10.28 -15.38
N PHE A 39 -3.92 -9.54 -15.32
CA PHE A 39 -3.52 -8.82 -14.11
C PHE A 39 -4.55 -7.75 -13.72
N ILE A 40 -5.05 -6.96 -14.69
CA ILE A 40 -6.08 -5.94 -14.47
C ILE A 40 -7.37 -6.59 -13.94
N ARG A 41 -7.83 -7.69 -14.54
CA ARG A 41 -9.03 -8.40 -14.07
C ARG A 41 -8.91 -8.85 -12.62
N VAL A 42 -7.74 -9.34 -12.21
CA VAL A 42 -7.51 -9.68 -10.80
C VAL A 42 -7.61 -8.42 -9.93
N VAL A 43 -7.03 -7.29 -10.33
CA VAL A 43 -7.16 -6.03 -9.55
C VAL A 43 -8.63 -5.60 -9.44
N GLU A 44 -9.39 -5.67 -10.52
CA GLU A 44 -10.80 -5.30 -10.58
C GLU A 44 -11.69 -6.21 -9.73
N GLU A 45 -11.36 -7.50 -9.58
CA GLU A 45 -12.10 -8.44 -8.72
C GLU A 45 -12.16 -7.98 -7.25
N TYR A 46 -11.16 -7.22 -6.80
CA TYR A 46 -11.09 -6.71 -5.42
C TYR A 46 -11.69 -5.31 -5.26
N ALA A 47 -12.24 -4.72 -6.33
CA ALA A 47 -12.93 -3.44 -6.26
C ALA A 47 -14.06 -3.49 -5.21
N GLY A 48 -14.17 -2.44 -4.40
CA GLY A 48 -15.13 -2.36 -3.29
C GLY A 48 -14.71 -3.09 -2.01
N LYS A 49 -13.76 -4.04 -2.07
CA LYS A 49 -13.21 -4.72 -0.88
C LYS A 49 -11.85 -4.15 -0.48
N VAL A 50 -11.02 -3.85 -1.47
CA VAL A 50 -9.70 -3.24 -1.32
C VAL A 50 -9.62 -2.03 -2.24
N ILE A 51 -9.23 -0.88 -1.69
CA ILE A 51 -8.86 0.28 -2.51
C ILE A 51 -7.46 0.01 -3.04
N VAL A 52 -7.30 0.00 -4.37
CA VAL A 52 -6.02 -0.24 -5.04
C VAL A 52 -5.69 0.96 -5.91
N ILE A 53 -4.55 1.61 -5.64
CA ILE A 53 -4.10 2.77 -6.41
C ILE A 53 -2.72 2.46 -6.99
N PRO A 54 -2.60 2.35 -8.33
CA PRO A 54 -1.33 2.10 -8.97
C PRO A 54 -0.54 3.40 -9.13
N TYR A 55 0.78 3.31 -8.91
CA TYR A 55 1.74 4.36 -9.27
C TYR A 55 2.87 3.75 -10.09
N THR A 56 3.30 4.47 -11.13
CA THR A 56 4.51 4.11 -11.88
C THR A 56 5.76 4.60 -11.15
N THR A 57 6.83 3.81 -11.19
CA THR A 57 8.17 4.23 -10.77
C THR A 57 9.18 4.16 -11.92
N VAL A 58 8.73 3.78 -13.12
CA VAL A 58 9.56 3.77 -14.34
C VAL A 58 10.20 5.15 -14.57
N GLY A 59 11.51 5.17 -14.79
CA GLY A 59 12.27 6.40 -15.01
C GLY A 59 12.61 7.19 -13.74
N ILE A 60 12.13 6.76 -12.58
CA ILE A 60 12.41 7.40 -11.27
C ILE A 60 13.24 6.47 -10.39
N ARG A 61 13.00 5.16 -10.46
CA ARG A 61 13.71 4.13 -9.68
C ARG A 61 14.23 3.02 -10.58
N GLY A 62 15.40 2.47 -10.24
CA GLY A 62 15.99 1.32 -10.95
C GLY A 62 15.50 -0.03 -10.43
N ASP A 63 15.13 -0.09 -9.15
CA ASP A 63 14.85 -1.31 -8.39
C ASP A 63 13.39 -1.79 -8.47
N CYS A 64 12.45 -0.96 -8.91
CA CYS A 64 11.06 -1.32 -9.17
C CYS A 64 10.46 -0.51 -10.32
N ASP A 65 9.42 -1.04 -10.97
CA ASP A 65 8.78 -0.42 -12.14
C ASP A 65 7.38 0.15 -11.81
N PHE A 66 6.66 -0.42 -10.85
CA PHE A 66 5.39 0.12 -10.35
C PHE A 66 5.12 -0.28 -8.91
N MET A 67 4.15 0.40 -8.29
CA MET A 67 3.67 0.14 -6.94
C MET A 67 2.15 0.05 -6.93
N LEU A 68 1.59 -0.88 -6.16
CA LEU A 68 0.19 -0.89 -5.76
C LEU A 68 0.07 -0.41 -4.32
N TRP A 69 -0.59 0.73 -4.11
CA TRP A 69 -1.03 1.18 -2.80
C TRP A 69 -2.39 0.55 -2.49
N ARG A 70 -2.42 -0.36 -1.53
CA ARG A 70 -3.59 -1.17 -1.16
C ARG A 70 -4.09 -0.78 0.22
N ILE A 71 -5.38 -0.52 0.35
CA ILE A 71 -6.02 -0.16 1.62
C ILE A 71 -7.25 -1.03 1.79
N GLY A 72 -7.37 -1.69 2.94
CA GLY A 72 -8.44 -2.64 3.22
C GLY A 72 -8.65 -2.83 4.71
N TYR A 73 -9.71 -3.54 5.06
CA TYR A 73 -10.04 -3.84 6.45
C TYR A 73 -9.67 -5.26 6.88
N GLU A 74 -9.27 -6.11 5.94
CA GLU A 74 -8.94 -7.51 6.12
C GLU A 74 -7.57 -7.76 5.47
N LEU A 75 -6.65 -8.35 6.22
CA LEU A 75 -5.29 -8.59 5.75
C LEU A 75 -5.25 -9.72 4.72
N GLU A 76 -6.11 -10.71 4.90
CA GLU A 76 -6.27 -11.92 4.10
C GLU A 76 -6.57 -11.55 2.64
N LEU A 77 -7.38 -10.52 2.40
CA LEU A 77 -7.65 -10.00 1.06
C LEU A 77 -6.38 -9.57 0.33
N PHE A 78 -5.37 -9.03 1.03
CA PHE A 78 -4.10 -8.66 0.39
C PHE A 78 -3.29 -9.89 0.00
N GLN A 79 -3.36 -10.96 0.80
CA GLN A 79 -2.68 -12.23 0.52
C GLN A 79 -3.35 -12.94 -0.65
N GLU A 80 -4.67 -13.08 -0.62
CA GLU A 80 -5.46 -13.67 -1.71
C GLU A 80 -5.24 -12.93 -3.04
N MET A 81 -5.33 -11.60 -3.01
CA MET A 81 -5.07 -10.77 -4.19
C MET A 81 -3.66 -11.02 -4.71
N MET A 82 -2.66 -11.04 -3.83
CA MET A 82 -1.27 -11.26 -4.24
C MET A 82 -1.08 -12.63 -4.90
N SER A 83 -1.65 -13.69 -4.31
CA SER A 83 -1.60 -15.05 -4.88
C SER A 83 -2.20 -15.10 -6.29
N LYS A 84 -3.36 -14.46 -6.50
CA LYS A 84 -3.98 -14.38 -7.82
C LYS A 84 -3.17 -13.53 -8.80
N LEU A 85 -2.63 -12.38 -8.37
CA LEU A 85 -1.79 -11.53 -9.22
C LEU A 85 -0.56 -12.29 -9.71
N LEU A 86 0.13 -13.01 -8.83
CA LEU A 86 1.32 -13.81 -9.17
C LEU A 86 1.00 -15.02 -10.05
N ALA A 87 -0.24 -15.53 -10.01
CA ALA A 87 -0.68 -16.62 -10.88
C ALA A 87 -0.95 -16.18 -12.34
N THR A 88 -1.14 -14.89 -12.60
CA THR A 88 -1.35 -14.36 -13.96
C THR A 88 -0.13 -14.51 -14.86
N ALA A 89 -0.30 -14.43 -16.18
CA ALA A 89 0.82 -14.49 -17.12
C ALA A 89 1.85 -13.37 -16.87
N LEU A 90 1.42 -12.14 -16.57
CA LEU A 90 2.32 -11.06 -16.16
C LEU A 90 2.96 -11.35 -14.80
N GLY A 91 2.19 -11.87 -13.84
CA GLY A 91 2.63 -12.19 -12.48
C GLY A 91 3.86 -13.09 -12.41
N LYS A 92 3.98 -14.05 -13.35
CA LYS A 92 5.13 -14.95 -13.47
C LYS A 92 6.45 -14.22 -13.77
N TYR A 93 6.38 -13.00 -14.28
CA TYR A 93 7.54 -12.15 -14.59
C TYR A 93 7.69 -10.98 -13.60
N LEU A 94 7.03 -11.04 -12.45
CA LEU A 94 7.13 -10.00 -11.42
C LEU A 94 7.97 -10.49 -10.23
N ALA A 95 8.99 -9.71 -9.89
CA ALA A 95 9.61 -9.76 -8.58
C ALA A 95 8.96 -8.71 -7.66
N VAL A 96 8.97 -8.97 -6.35
CA VAL A 96 8.39 -8.08 -5.33
C VAL A 96 9.50 -7.56 -4.43
N PRO A 97 10.28 -6.55 -4.86
CA PRO A 97 11.43 -6.08 -4.10
C PRO A 97 11.05 -5.52 -2.72
N TYR A 98 9.86 -4.93 -2.58
CA TYR A 98 9.39 -4.35 -1.32
C TYR A 98 7.89 -4.58 -1.11
N SER A 99 7.50 -4.89 0.13
CA SER A 99 6.10 -4.93 0.58
C SER A 99 6.01 -4.41 2.00
N TYR A 100 5.58 -3.15 2.15
CA TYR A 100 5.45 -2.52 3.46
C TYR A 100 4.02 -2.64 3.97
N LEU A 101 3.81 -3.41 5.04
CA LEU A 101 2.52 -3.53 5.72
C LEU A 101 2.46 -2.55 6.89
N SER A 102 1.32 -1.88 7.02
CA SER A 102 1.05 -0.91 8.07
C SER A 102 -0.43 -0.90 8.47
N LEU A 103 -0.75 -0.24 9.58
CA LEU A 103 -2.09 -0.18 10.16
C LEU A 103 -2.37 1.26 10.59
N THR A 104 -3.56 1.79 10.31
CA THR A 104 -3.95 3.10 10.85
C THR A 104 -3.99 3.06 12.38
N LYS A 105 -3.39 4.08 13.01
CA LYS A 105 -3.42 4.28 14.46
C LYS A 105 -3.67 5.76 14.73
N ARG A 106 -4.55 6.05 15.71
CA ARG A 106 -4.74 7.41 16.20
C ARG A 106 -3.41 7.95 16.73
N SER A 107 -3.08 9.18 16.37
CA SER A 107 -1.86 9.82 16.88
C SER A 107 -1.93 9.94 18.40
N ILE A 108 -0.84 9.55 19.07
CA ILE A 108 -0.70 9.65 20.53
C ILE A 108 -0.19 11.02 21.00
N TYR A 109 0.18 11.90 20.06
CA TYR A 109 0.77 13.22 20.34
C TYR A 109 -0.19 14.39 20.04
N VAL A 110 -1.38 14.08 19.53
CA VAL A 110 -2.35 15.09 19.06
C VAL A 110 -3.53 15.12 20.03
N ASP A 111 -3.29 15.66 21.22
CA ASP A 111 -4.37 16.00 22.18
C ASP A 111 -4.60 17.51 22.32
N HIS A 112 -3.64 18.38 21.95
CA HIS A 112 -3.71 19.81 22.32
C HIS A 112 -3.79 20.83 21.18
N HIS A 113 -3.64 20.44 19.91
CA HIS A 113 -3.75 21.37 18.77
C HIS A 113 -4.64 20.79 17.67
N VAL A 114 -5.82 21.39 17.51
CA VAL A 114 -6.81 21.02 16.51
C VAL A 114 -6.92 22.15 15.49
N HIS A 115 -6.69 21.83 14.21
CA HIS A 115 -6.96 22.71 13.08
C HIS A 115 -7.90 22.00 12.10
N GLU A 116 -8.73 22.77 11.39
CA GLU A 116 -9.56 22.25 10.30
C GLU A 116 -8.67 21.59 9.23
N GLY A 117 -8.98 20.35 8.85
CA GLY A 117 -8.20 19.57 7.87
C GLY A 117 -7.08 18.69 8.44
N GLN A 118 -6.91 18.62 9.77
CA GLN A 118 -5.88 17.78 10.39
C GLN A 118 -6.08 16.28 10.10
N GLU A 119 -5.14 15.65 9.39
CA GLU A 119 -5.18 14.22 9.03
C GLU A 119 -5.12 13.28 10.25
N SER A 120 -4.54 13.74 11.37
CA SER A 120 -4.17 12.93 12.54
C SER A 120 -5.33 12.31 13.35
N LYS A 121 -6.59 12.64 13.02
CA LYS A 121 -7.78 12.00 13.63
C LYS A 121 -8.37 10.86 12.79
N ARG A 122 -7.96 10.70 11.53
CA ARG A 122 -8.63 9.77 10.61
C ARG A 122 -8.09 8.35 10.77
N LEU A 123 -8.91 7.46 11.33
CA LEU A 123 -8.69 6.00 11.27
C LEU A 123 -8.95 5.43 9.87
N HIS A 124 -9.59 6.24 9.01
CA HIS A 124 -9.94 5.93 7.64
C HIS A 124 -9.11 6.79 6.67
N ILE A 125 -8.28 6.13 5.88
CA ILE A 125 -7.53 6.73 4.77
C ILE A 125 -8.50 7.01 3.63
N VAL A 126 -8.57 8.28 3.24
CA VAL A 126 -9.16 8.72 1.98
C VAL A 126 -7.99 9.07 1.06
N PRO A 127 -7.69 8.24 0.04
CA PRO A 127 -6.59 8.54 -0.85
C PRO A 127 -6.77 9.88 -1.57
N GLY A 128 -5.73 10.71 -1.56
CA GLY A 128 -5.72 11.96 -2.29
C GLY A 128 -5.72 11.76 -3.81
N LYS A 129 -6.16 12.78 -4.55
CA LYS A 129 -6.12 12.80 -6.03
C LYS A 129 -4.79 13.34 -6.59
N SER A 130 -3.74 13.32 -5.77
CA SER A 130 -2.43 13.88 -6.13
C SER A 130 -1.73 13.01 -7.17
N LYS A 131 -1.08 13.68 -8.14
CA LYS A 131 -0.33 13.03 -9.22
C LYS A 131 0.89 12.22 -8.73
N TYR A 132 1.51 12.67 -7.64
CA TYR A 132 2.75 12.08 -7.11
C TYR A 132 2.54 11.59 -5.69
N ILE A 133 3.27 10.53 -5.33
CA ILE A 133 3.30 9.96 -3.97
C ILE A 133 4.75 9.76 -3.53
N PHE A 134 5.01 10.00 -2.25
CA PHE A 134 6.30 9.74 -1.60
C PHE A 134 6.07 8.71 -0.49
N VAL A 135 6.77 7.58 -0.56
CA VAL A 135 6.72 6.53 0.46
C VAL A 135 8.08 6.49 1.15
N TYR A 136 8.10 6.83 2.43
CA TYR A 136 9.31 6.88 3.24
C TYR A 136 9.16 5.97 4.48
N PRO A 137 9.53 4.68 4.36
CA PRO A 137 9.60 3.77 5.50
C PRO A 137 10.67 4.25 6.47
N PHE A 138 10.34 4.36 7.75
CA PHE A 138 11.24 4.86 8.77
C PHE A 138 11.15 4.04 10.05
N VAL A 139 12.31 3.80 10.67
CA VAL A 139 12.46 3.09 11.94
C VAL A 139 13.14 4.01 12.93
N LYS A 140 12.62 4.06 14.16
CA LYS A 140 13.22 4.85 15.25
C LYS A 140 14.44 4.13 15.83
N THR A 141 15.41 4.90 16.31
CA THR A 141 16.57 4.36 17.02
C THR A 141 16.14 3.80 18.38
N ARG A 142 16.96 2.91 18.97
CA ARG A 142 16.70 2.40 20.33
C ARG A 142 16.58 3.54 21.35
N SER A 143 17.47 4.51 21.29
CA SER A 143 17.47 5.67 22.20
C SER A 143 16.18 6.47 22.14
N TRP A 144 15.54 6.56 20.97
CA TRP A 144 14.22 7.21 20.85
C TRP A 144 13.15 6.51 21.69
N TYR A 145 13.14 5.17 21.73
CA TYR A 145 12.18 4.42 22.53
C TYR A 145 12.41 4.53 24.04
N LEU A 146 13.59 4.99 24.45
CA LEU A 146 13.94 5.18 25.87
C LEU A 146 13.64 6.61 26.37
N LEU A 147 13.21 7.52 25.49
CA LEU A 147 12.78 8.85 25.89
C LEU A 147 11.52 8.75 26.77
N THR A 148 11.45 9.61 27.79
CA THR A 148 10.23 9.77 28.58
C THR A 148 9.22 10.56 27.75
N LYS A 149 7.92 10.47 28.09
CA LYS A 149 6.88 11.24 27.38
C LYS A 149 7.04 12.77 27.46
N ALA A 150 7.84 13.26 28.40
CA ALA A 150 8.08 14.68 28.64
C ALA A 150 9.34 15.22 27.94
N ALA A 151 10.14 14.34 27.31
CA ALA A 151 11.32 14.69 26.53
C ALA A 151 10.95 14.97 25.07
#